data_AF-A0A537K1J6-F1
#
_entry.id   AF-A0A537K1J6-F1
#
_cell.length_a   1.000
_cell.length_b   1.000
_cell.length_c   1.000
_cell.angle_alpha   90.00
_cell.angle_beta   90.00
_cell.angle_gamma   90.00
#
_symmetry.space_group_name_H-M   'P 1'
#
loop_
_entity.id
_entity.type
_entity.pdbx_description
1 polymer ?
#
loop_
_entity_poly.entity_id
_entity_poly.type
_entity_poly.pdbx_seq_one_letter_code
_entity_poly.pdbx_strand_id
1 'polypeptide(L)'
;MCQLIRFRVSHRAAFAEALSRIPGELWVTAHDDRARGGEPGTLWATLAALDVMRERGIALEPIESLEAELIPVFYGPGATVHAKLMAADLRCCTLAAGAVGAIRAGEGRVDDVTRATGLRAEDLLAWQPPFSPPYVWLLIRRREDALPAASRLFPGNAAARQWAERFGVSGLPALLSRAQPGIPAKLVPEPA
;
A
#
# COMPACT_ATOMS: atom_id res chain seq x y z
N MET A 1 6.97 14.31 0.33
CA MET A 1 5.72 13.79 -0.26
C MET A 1 6.01 12.41 -0.81
N CYS A 2 5.23 11.39 -0.47
CA CYS A 2 5.51 10.03 -0.91
C CYS A 2 4.68 9.66 -2.16
N GLN A 3 5.32 9.05 -3.15
CA GLN A 3 4.65 8.58 -4.37
C GLN A 3 4.69 7.07 -4.45
N LEU A 4 3.60 6.52 -4.99
CA LEU A 4 3.49 5.15 -5.46
C LEU A 4 3.66 5.18 -6.96
N ILE A 5 4.55 4.35 -7.50
CA ILE A 5 4.86 4.28 -8.92
C ILE A 5 4.39 2.94 -9.45
N ARG A 6 3.57 2.99 -10.50
CA ARG A 6 3.25 1.82 -11.30
C ARG A 6 4.25 1.74 -12.43
N PHE A 7 4.82 0.57 -12.66
CA PHE A 7 5.81 0.35 -13.70
C PHE A 7 5.63 -1.03 -14.34
N ARG A 8 6.15 -1.18 -15.56
CA ARG A 8 6.15 -2.45 -16.29
C ARG A 8 7.49 -3.15 -16.15
N VAL A 9 7.40 -4.48 -16.02
CA VAL A 9 8.54 -5.39 -16.08
C VAL A 9 8.35 -6.35 -17.25
N SER A 10 9.20 -6.22 -18.25
CA SER A 10 9.12 -7.04 -19.48
C SER A 10 9.55 -8.49 -19.27
N HIS A 11 10.44 -8.76 -18.30
CA HIS A 11 10.96 -10.11 -18.04
C HIS A 11 10.99 -10.43 -16.54
N ARG A 12 9.91 -11.05 -16.04
CA ARG A 12 9.69 -11.29 -14.60
C ARG A 12 10.81 -12.09 -13.91
N ALA A 13 11.33 -13.13 -14.56
CA ALA A 13 12.41 -13.94 -13.98
C ALA A 13 13.70 -13.13 -13.78
N ALA A 14 14.16 -12.42 -14.81
CA ALA A 14 15.34 -11.55 -14.72
C ALA A 14 15.16 -10.42 -13.70
N PHE A 15 13.96 -9.85 -13.60
CA PHE A 15 13.65 -8.87 -12.57
C PHE A 15 13.73 -9.45 -11.15
N ALA A 16 13.15 -10.63 -10.92
CA ALA A 16 13.23 -11.30 -9.62
C ALA A 16 14.68 -11.65 -9.25
N GLU A 17 15.47 -12.10 -10.22
CA GLU A 17 16.90 -12.37 -10.04
C GLU A 17 17.70 -11.08 -9.77
N ALA A 18 17.38 -9.97 -10.43
CA ALA A 18 18.04 -8.70 -10.18
C ALA A 18 17.71 -8.13 -8.80
N LEU A 19 16.44 -8.23 -8.38
CA LEU A 19 16.00 -7.83 -7.04
C LEU A 19 16.68 -8.66 -5.94
N SER A 20 16.87 -9.96 -6.14
CA SER A 20 17.49 -10.83 -5.13
C SER A 20 18.97 -10.50 -4.87
N ARG A 21 19.61 -9.73 -5.75
CA ARG A 21 20.98 -9.22 -5.58
C ARG A 21 21.03 -7.91 -4.77
N ILE A 22 19.89 -7.28 -4.51
CA ILE A 22 19.83 -6.09 -3.65
C ILE A 22 19.93 -6.54 -2.19
N PRO A 23 20.83 -5.94 -1.39
CA PRO A 23 20.94 -6.26 0.03
C PRO A 23 19.61 -6.08 0.78
N GLY A 24 19.27 -7.04 1.64
CA GLY A 24 17.97 -7.09 2.32
C GLY A 24 17.69 -5.91 3.25
N GLU A 25 18.73 -5.22 3.71
CA GLU A 25 18.64 -4.01 4.54
C GLU A 25 18.07 -2.79 3.81
N LEU A 26 18.05 -2.78 2.47
CA LEU A 26 17.57 -1.66 1.67
C LEU A 26 16.04 -1.64 1.45
N TRP A 27 15.30 -2.58 2.04
CA TRP A 27 13.84 -2.72 1.96
C TRP A 27 13.24 -2.31 0.60
N VAL A 28 13.39 -3.19 -0.40
CA VAL A 28 12.91 -2.95 -1.75
C VAL A 28 11.74 -3.88 -2.06
N THR A 29 10.53 -3.35 -2.06
CA THR A 29 9.28 -4.08 -2.31
C THR A 29 8.65 -3.67 -3.64
N ALA A 30 8.12 -4.66 -4.37
CA ALA A 30 7.28 -4.45 -5.54
C ALA A 30 6.09 -5.41 -5.47
N HIS A 31 4.90 -4.90 -5.75
CA HIS A 31 3.64 -5.61 -5.57
C HIS A 31 2.89 -5.73 -6.88
N ASP A 32 2.38 -6.92 -7.17
CA ASP A 32 1.55 -7.12 -8.36
C ASP A 32 0.32 -6.23 -8.35
N ASP A 33 0.09 -5.53 -9.47
CA ASP A 33 -1.08 -4.70 -9.65
C ASP A 33 -2.33 -5.55 -9.89
N ARG A 34 -2.87 -6.13 -8.82
CA ARG A 34 -4.11 -6.90 -8.86
C ARG A 34 -5.33 -6.00 -9.06
N ALA A 35 -5.17 -4.69 -8.84
CA ALA A 35 -6.24 -3.71 -8.92
C ALA A 35 -6.79 -3.57 -10.36
N ARG A 36 -5.91 -3.63 -11.36
CA ARG A 36 -6.29 -3.42 -12.77
C ARG A 36 -6.40 -4.71 -13.58
N GLY A 37 -5.92 -5.85 -13.08
CA GLY A 37 -6.20 -7.21 -13.58
C GLY A 37 -5.88 -7.51 -15.06
N GLY A 38 -5.33 -6.56 -15.82
CA GLY A 38 -5.36 -6.57 -17.29
C GLY A 38 -4.02 -6.48 -18.00
N GLU A 39 -2.94 -6.09 -17.32
CA GLU A 39 -1.60 -6.04 -17.94
C GLU A 39 -0.64 -6.97 -17.19
N PRO A 40 -0.29 -8.14 -17.75
CA PRO A 40 0.80 -8.95 -17.24
C PRO A 40 2.07 -8.10 -17.14
N GLY A 41 2.80 -8.24 -16.03
CA GLY A 41 4.05 -7.50 -15.88
C GLY A 41 3.96 -6.16 -15.17
N THR A 42 2.78 -5.64 -14.82
CA THR A 42 2.68 -4.37 -14.07
C THR A 42 2.77 -4.55 -12.57
N LEU A 43 3.58 -3.72 -11.94
CA LEU A 43 3.88 -3.70 -10.51
C LEU A 43 3.68 -2.30 -9.94
N TRP A 44 3.39 -2.24 -8.64
CA TRP A 44 3.46 -1.02 -7.83
C TRP A 44 4.65 -1.09 -6.88
N ALA A 45 5.38 0.00 -6.74
CA ALA A 45 6.39 0.20 -5.69
C ALA A 45 6.31 1.62 -5.13
N THR A 46 6.94 1.87 -3.98
CA THR A 46 7.19 3.24 -3.56
C THR A 46 8.27 3.87 -4.45
N LEU A 47 8.26 5.19 -4.61
CA LEU A 47 9.30 5.90 -5.36
C LEU A 47 10.71 5.61 -4.80
N ALA A 48 10.86 5.56 -3.47
CA ALA A 48 12.13 5.24 -2.83
C ALA A 48 12.64 3.84 -3.21
N ALA A 49 11.75 2.84 -3.22
CA ALA A 49 12.13 1.49 -3.67
C ALA A 49 12.49 1.47 -5.16
N LEU A 50 11.76 2.22 -5.99
CA LEU A 50 12.04 2.35 -7.42
C LEU A 50 13.40 3.00 -7.68
N ASP A 51 13.77 4.05 -6.93
CA ASP A 51 15.05 4.72 -7.07
C ASP A 51 16.22 3.78 -6.72
N VAL A 52 16.10 3.00 -5.64
CA VAL A 52 17.09 1.96 -5.32
C VAL A 52 17.19 0.93 -6.44
N MET A 53 16.08 0.46 -7.02
CA MET A 53 16.13 -0.47 -8.16
C MET A 53 16.87 0.15 -9.36
N ARG A 54 16.63 1.43 -9.67
CA ARG A 54 17.29 2.15 -10.77
C ARG A 54 18.79 2.31 -10.53
N GLU A 55 19.20 2.69 -9.32
CA GLU A 55 20.61 2.79 -8.92
C GLU A 55 21.35 1.46 -9.04
N ARG A 56 20.64 0.34 -8.89
CA ARG A 56 21.18 -1.01 -9.06
C ARG A 56 21.13 -1.53 -10.50
N GLY A 57 20.80 -0.67 -11.46
CA GLY A 57 20.80 -1.00 -12.88
C GLY A 57 19.62 -1.87 -13.33
N ILE A 58 18.55 -1.96 -12.54
CA ILE A 58 17.33 -2.67 -12.94
C ILE A 58 16.59 -1.79 -13.95
N ALA A 59 16.35 -2.32 -15.14
CA ALA A 59 15.58 -1.64 -16.18
C ALA A 59 14.08 -1.64 -15.81
N LEU A 60 13.50 -0.45 -15.68
CA LEU A 60 12.12 -0.23 -15.28
C LEU A 60 11.46 0.75 -16.25
N GLU A 61 10.20 0.51 -16.59
CA GLU A 61 9.39 1.41 -17.42
C GLU A 61 8.25 1.99 -16.57
N PRO A 62 8.42 3.19 -15.97
CA PRO A 62 7.36 3.84 -15.21
C PRO A 62 6.16 4.18 -16.10
N ILE A 63 4.96 3.84 -15.65
CA ILE A 63 3.69 4.11 -16.35
C ILE A 63 3.00 5.32 -15.75
N GLU A 64 2.79 5.31 -14.44
CA GLU A 64 2.04 6.34 -13.72
C GLU A 64 2.49 6.44 -12.26
N SER A 65 2.12 7.55 -11.63
CA SER A 65 2.39 7.85 -10.23
C SER A 65 1.11 8.28 -9.50
N LEU A 66 1.05 7.98 -8.21
CA LEU A 66 -0.05 8.36 -7.33
C LEU A 66 0.47 8.79 -5.97
N GLU A 67 -0.04 9.92 -5.45
CA GLU A 67 0.25 10.36 -4.08
C GLU A 67 -0.24 9.32 -3.06
N ALA A 68 0.67 8.81 -2.23
CA ALA A 68 0.34 7.76 -1.27
C ALA A 68 -0.71 8.24 -0.25
N GLU A 69 -0.66 9.51 0.12
CA GLU A 69 -1.57 10.14 1.08
C GLU A 69 -3.05 10.14 0.64
N LEU A 70 -3.32 9.88 -0.64
CA LEU A 70 -4.67 9.68 -1.16
C LEU A 70 -5.33 8.41 -0.62
N ILE A 71 -4.55 7.45 -0.10
CA ILE A 71 -5.03 6.18 0.45
C ILE A 71 -5.15 6.34 1.98
N PRO A 72 -6.38 6.49 2.52
CA PRO A 72 -6.57 6.73 3.94
C PRO A 72 -6.26 5.47 4.73
N VAL A 73 -5.45 5.62 5.79
CA VAL A 73 -5.11 4.54 6.71
C VAL A 73 -5.49 4.93 8.13
N PHE A 74 -6.26 4.09 8.81
CA PHE A 74 -6.52 4.24 10.25
C PHE A 74 -5.77 3.19 11.06
N TYR A 75 -4.86 3.69 11.89
CA TYR A 75 -3.98 2.85 12.70
C TYR A 75 -4.61 2.41 14.03
N GLY A 76 -5.63 3.13 14.50
CA GLY A 76 -6.17 2.96 15.85
C GLY A 76 -5.20 3.36 16.97
N PRO A 77 -5.66 3.25 18.23
CA PRO A 77 -4.82 3.45 19.40
C PRO A 77 -3.65 2.46 19.45
N GLY A 78 -2.52 2.88 20.06
CA GLY A 78 -1.37 1.99 20.31
C GLY A 78 -0.49 1.68 19.10
N ALA A 79 -0.78 2.24 17.92
CA ALA A 79 0.11 2.07 16.77
C ALA A 79 1.46 2.79 16.97
N THR A 80 2.54 2.06 16.69
CA THR A 80 3.91 2.54 16.83
C THR A 80 4.24 3.68 15.86
N VAL A 81 5.21 4.52 16.21
CA VAL A 81 5.73 5.57 15.31
C VAL A 81 6.25 4.95 14.00
N HIS A 82 6.90 3.78 14.09
CA HIS A 82 7.44 3.05 12.92
C HIS A 82 6.36 2.67 11.91
N ALA A 83 5.19 2.20 12.36
CA ALA A 83 4.07 1.90 11.46
C ALA A 83 3.59 3.14 10.70
N LYS A 84 3.67 4.33 11.30
CA LYS A 84 3.31 5.61 10.65
C LYS A 84 4.39 6.11 9.69
N LEU A 85 5.66 5.90 10.01
CA LEU A 85 6.79 6.28 9.14
C LEU A 85 6.84 5.45 7.86
N MET A 86 6.43 4.18 7.93
CA MET A 86 6.40 3.25 6.78
C MET A 86 5.01 3.14 6.14
N ALA A 87 4.12 4.10 6.42
CA ALA A 87 2.76 4.16 5.89
C ALA A 87 2.71 4.04 4.36
N ALA A 88 3.73 4.54 3.66
CA ALA A 88 3.82 4.51 2.21
C ALA A 88 3.81 3.09 1.63
N ASP A 89 4.55 2.17 2.24
CA ASP A 89 4.63 0.78 1.79
C ASP A 89 3.30 0.05 2.04
N LEU A 90 2.70 0.26 3.21
CA LEU A 90 1.34 -0.23 3.50
C LEU A 90 0.31 0.30 2.49
N ARG A 91 0.37 1.58 2.15
CA ARG A 91 -0.51 2.20 1.14
C ARG A 91 -0.26 1.61 -0.25
N CYS A 92 0.99 1.34 -0.60
CA CYS A 92 1.36 0.63 -1.82
C CYS A 92 0.73 -0.77 -1.87
N CYS A 93 0.89 -1.55 -0.79
CA CYS A 93 0.29 -2.88 -0.65
C CYS A 93 -1.24 -2.82 -0.76
N THR A 94 -1.85 -1.83 -0.10
CA THR A 94 -3.30 -1.59 -0.12
C THR A 94 -3.80 -1.34 -1.54
N LEU A 95 -3.12 -0.44 -2.28
CA LEU A 95 -3.45 -0.15 -3.67
C LEU A 95 -3.26 -1.38 -4.57
N ALA A 96 -2.12 -2.05 -4.44
CA ALA A 96 -1.79 -3.24 -5.23
C ALA A 96 -2.81 -4.37 -5.01
N ALA A 97 -3.39 -4.47 -3.80
CA ALA A 97 -4.48 -5.38 -3.48
C ALA A 97 -5.87 -4.93 -3.98
N GLY A 98 -5.96 -3.81 -4.70
CA GLY A 98 -7.22 -3.27 -5.24
C GLY A 98 -8.09 -2.54 -4.20
N ALA A 99 -7.50 -2.12 -3.08
CA ALA A 99 -8.18 -1.36 -2.05
C ALA A 99 -7.85 0.13 -2.11
N VAL A 100 -8.73 0.95 -1.53
CA VAL A 100 -8.64 2.41 -1.51
C VAL A 100 -8.32 2.98 -0.14
N GLY A 101 -8.25 2.13 0.88
CA GLY A 101 -7.84 2.47 2.23
C GLY A 101 -7.63 1.23 3.08
N ALA A 102 -7.14 1.43 4.29
CA ALA A 102 -6.91 0.35 5.24
C ALA A 102 -7.23 0.78 6.66
N ILE A 103 -7.73 -0.16 7.46
CA ILE A 103 -7.95 0.04 8.89
C ILE A 103 -7.34 -1.13 9.64
N ARG A 104 -6.54 -0.84 10.68
CA ARG A 104 -5.92 -1.89 11.49
C ARG A 104 -7.01 -2.72 12.17
N ALA A 105 -6.98 -4.03 11.92
CA ALA A 105 -7.90 -5.00 12.50
C ALA A 105 -7.30 -5.75 13.70
N GLY A 106 -5.98 -5.90 13.76
CA GLY A 106 -5.31 -6.58 14.86
C GLY A 106 -3.80 -6.70 14.71
N GLU A 107 -3.20 -7.57 15.53
CA GLU A 107 -1.79 -7.99 15.49
C GLU A 107 -1.71 -9.51 15.37
N GLY A 108 -0.64 -10.03 14.77
CA GLY A 108 -0.39 -11.47 14.66
C GLY A 108 -0.80 -12.06 13.31
N ARG A 109 -1.32 -13.28 13.34
CA ARG A 109 -1.71 -14.03 12.15
C ARG A 109 -3.11 -13.63 11.66
N VAL A 110 -3.32 -13.67 10.35
CA VAL A 110 -4.63 -13.39 9.73
C VAL A 110 -5.73 -14.30 10.28
N ASP A 111 -5.43 -15.59 10.50
CA ASP A 111 -6.41 -16.56 11.03
C ASP A 111 -6.89 -16.20 12.43
N ASP A 112 -5.98 -15.71 13.29
CA ASP A 112 -6.30 -15.35 14.67
C ASP A 112 -7.16 -14.08 14.70
N VAL A 113 -6.82 -13.09 13.86
CA VAL A 113 -7.63 -11.87 13.71
C VAL A 113 -8.99 -12.18 13.10
N THR A 114 -9.07 -13.08 12.12
CA THR A 114 -10.33 -13.58 11.56
C THR A 114 -11.21 -14.20 12.64
N ARG A 115 -10.65 -15.08 13.47
CA ARG A 115 -11.37 -15.72 14.58
C ARG A 115 -11.87 -14.70 15.61
N ALA A 116 -11.04 -13.71 15.96
CA ALA A 116 -11.37 -12.71 16.98
C ALA A 116 -12.39 -11.67 16.49
N THR A 117 -12.30 -11.26 15.23
CA THR A 117 -13.11 -10.16 14.68
C THR A 117 -14.30 -10.62 13.87
N GLY A 118 -14.29 -11.86 13.36
CA GLY A 118 -15.26 -12.39 12.40
C GLY A 118 -15.16 -11.77 11.00
N LEU A 119 -14.04 -11.12 10.66
CA LEU A 119 -13.76 -10.62 9.31
C LEU A 119 -13.30 -11.76 8.40
N ARG A 120 -13.54 -11.65 7.09
CA ARG A 120 -13.10 -12.67 6.14
C ARG A 120 -11.62 -12.49 5.81
N ALA A 121 -10.86 -13.57 5.75
CA ALA A 121 -9.42 -13.53 5.48
C ALA A 121 -9.06 -12.85 4.15
N GLU A 122 -9.91 -12.97 3.12
CA GLU A 122 -9.74 -12.33 1.80
C GLU A 122 -9.83 -10.78 1.83
N ASP A 123 -10.37 -10.23 2.91
CA ASP A 123 -10.47 -8.80 3.14
C ASP A 123 -9.29 -8.29 3.99
N LEU A 124 -8.42 -9.18 4.46
CA LEU A 124 -7.32 -8.87 5.36
C LEU A 124 -5.96 -8.91 4.65
N LEU A 125 -5.08 -8.00 5.05
CA LEU A 125 -3.69 -7.93 4.64
C LEU A 125 -2.80 -7.99 5.88
N ALA A 126 -1.90 -8.97 5.94
CA ALA A 126 -0.81 -8.94 6.90
C ALA A 126 0.31 -8.07 6.34
N TRP A 127 0.70 -7.05 7.09
CA TRP A 127 1.84 -6.19 6.77
C TRP A 127 2.66 -5.92 8.04
N GLN A 128 3.95 -6.17 7.94
CA GLN A 128 4.88 -6.05 9.06
C GLN A 128 5.89 -4.93 8.77
N PRO A 129 5.83 -3.80 9.50
CA PRO A 129 6.91 -2.83 9.46
C PRO A 129 8.15 -3.42 10.16
N PRO A 130 9.37 -2.97 9.80
CA PRO A 130 10.58 -3.33 10.52
C PRO A 130 10.44 -3.10 12.03
N PHE A 131 11.01 -4.02 12.83
CA PHE A 131 11.03 -3.94 14.30
C PHE A 131 9.66 -3.88 14.99
N SER A 132 8.59 -4.28 14.30
CA SER A 132 7.24 -4.36 14.86
C SER A 132 6.66 -5.77 14.71
N PRO A 133 5.67 -6.16 15.54
CA PRO A 133 4.87 -7.34 15.26
C PRO A 133 4.12 -7.18 13.91
N PRO A 134 3.72 -8.28 13.27
CA PRO A 134 2.89 -8.21 12.08
C PRO A 134 1.52 -7.60 12.44
N TYR A 135 1.13 -6.55 11.72
CA TYR A 135 -0.19 -5.97 11.83
C TYR A 135 -1.10 -6.57 10.77
N VAL A 136 -2.36 -6.79 11.14
CA VAL A 136 -3.39 -7.22 10.20
C VAL A 136 -4.30 -6.04 9.92
N TRP A 137 -4.50 -5.76 8.64
CA TRP A 137 -5.23 -4.63 8.11
C TRP A 137 -6.46 -5.12 7.37
N LEU A 138 -7.63 -4.58 7.71
CA LEU A 138 -8.81 -4.71 6.89
C LEU A 138 -8.72 -3.73 5.72
N LEU A 139 -8.82 -4.26 4.50
CA LEU A 139 -8.79 -3.51 3.27
C LEU A 139 -10.16 -2.90 2.97
N ILE A 140 -10.21 -1.59 2.77
CA ILE A 140 -11.42 -0.84 2.41
C ILE A 140 -11.43 -0.66 0.91
N ARG A 141 -12.42 -1.24 0.21
CA ARG A 141 -12.51 -1.18 -1.26
C ARG A 141 -13.47 -0.11 -1.75
N ARG A 142 -14.46 0.24 -0.94
CA ARG A 142 -15.43 1.30 -1.24
C ARG A 142 -15.62 2.21 -0.05
N ARG A 143 -16.03 3.45 -0.32
CA ARG A 143 -16.28 4.44 0.74
C ARG A 143 -17.31 3.96 1.75
N GLU A 144 -18.37 3.32 1.29
CA GLU A 144 -19.48 2.85 2.14
C GLU A 144 -19.04 1.82 3.19
N ASP A 145 -17.93 1.12 2.96
CA ASP A 145 -17.40 0.10 3.87
C ASP A 145 -16.65 0.70 5.08
N ALA A 146 -16.20 1.96 4.98
CA ALA A 146 -15.32 2.58 5.97
C ALA A 146 -15.99 2.75 7.34
N LEU A 147 -17.24 3.24 7.37
CA LEU A 147 -17.96 3.48 8.62
C LEU A 147 -18.40 2.18 9.32
N PRO A 148 -18.97 1.18 8.62
CA PRO A 148 -19.21 -0.15 9.20
C PRO A 148 -17.94 -0.78 9.76
N ALA A 149 -16.81 -0.70 9.04
CA ALA A 149 -15.53 -1.23 9.49
C ALA A 149 -15.02 -0.54 10.76
N ALA A 150 -15.02 0.79 10.79
CA ALA A 150 -14.59 1.57 11.96
C ALA A 150 -15.46 1.29 13.18
N SER A 151 -16.78 1.21 13.00
CA SER A 151 -17.74 0.99 14.09
C SER A 151 -17.61 -0.41 14.69
N ARG A 152 -17.32 -1.42 13.85
CA ARG A 152 -17.09 -2.80 14.28
C ARG A 152 -15.75 -2.97 15.00
N LEU A 153 -14.66 -2.43 14.43
CA LEU A 153 -13.30 -2.64 14.94
C LEU A 153 -12.99 -1.75 16.16
N PHE A 154 -13.59 -0.57 16.24
CA PHE A 154 -13.34 0.41 17.30
C PHE A 154 -14.66 1.01 17.83
N PRO A 155 -15.50 0.20 18.50
CA PRO A 155 -16.79 0.66 19.01
C PRO A 155 -16.62 1.84 19.98
N GLY A 156 -17.38 2.91 19.78
CA GLY A 156 -17.32 4.13 20.59
C GLY A 156 -16.08 5.01 20.37
N ASN A 157 -15.17 4.65 19.46
CA ASN A 157 -13.98 5.46 19.19
C ASN A 157 -14.29 6.64 18.25
N ALA A 158 -14.28 7.85 18.80
CA ALA A 158 -14.58 9.08 18.04
C ALA A 158 -13.59 9.30 16.87
N ALA A 159 -12.30 8.98 17.03
CA ALA A 159 -11.30 9.19 15.99
C ALA A 159 -11.49 8.22 14.81
N ALA A 160 -11.83 6.95 15.09
CA ALA A 160 -12.15 5.97 14.06
C ALA A 160 -13.39 6.39 13.27
N ARG A 161 -14.42 6.87 13.98
CA ARG A 161 -15.64 7.40 13.35
C ARG A 161 -15.35 8.60 12.46
N GLN A 162 -14.63 9.60 12.97
CA GLN A 162 -14.25 10.79 12.21
C GLN A 162 -13.39 10.47 10.99
N TRP A 163 -12.47 9.51 11.11
CA TRP A 163 -11.68 9.02 9.98
C TRP A 163 -12.59 8.44 8.89
N ALA A 164 -13.56 7.59 9.27
CA ALA A 164 -14.48 6.97 8.33
C ALA A 164 -15.44 7.99 7.69
N GLU A 165 -15.95 8.96 8.45
CA GLU A 165 -16.80 10.05 7.94
C GLU A 165 -16.04 10.92 6.92
N ARG A 166 -14.74 11.11 7.12
CA ARG A 166 -13.85 11.87 6.24
C ARG A 166 -13.23 11.04 5.12
N PHE A 167 -13.65 9.78 4.92
CA PHE A 167 -13.08 8.88 3.93
C PHE A 167 -13.33 9.42 2.50
N GLY A 168 -12.35 10.11 1.93
CA GLY A 168 -12.50 10.96 0.75
C GLY A 168 -12.49 10.25 -0.60
N VAL A 169 -12.36 8.93 -0.64
CA VAL A 169 -12.19 8.14 -1.87
C VAL A 169 -13.41 7.24 -2.07
N SER A 170 -14.15 7.44 -3.16
CA SER A 170 -15.39 6.67 -3.43
C SER A 170 -15.12 5.21 -3.77
N GLY A 171 -14.08 4.94 -4.55
CA GLY A 171 -13.69 3.60 -4.96
C GLY A 171 -12.47 3.61 -5.86
N LEU A 172 -12.01 2.42 -6.25
CA LEU A 172 -10.75 2.23 -6.97
C LEU A 172 -10.66 3.05 -8.28
N PRO A 173 -11.70 3.11 -9.15
CA PRO A 173 -11.65 3.95 -10.35
C PRO A 173 -11.43 5.43 -10.04
N ALA A 174 -12.05 5.96 -8.99
CA ALA A 174 -11.92 7.37 -8.60
C ALA A 174 -10.57 7.68 -7.95
N LEU A 175 -9.93 6.68 -7.32
CA LEU A 175 -8.56 6.81 -6.83
C LEU A 175 -7.58 6.84 -8.01
N LEU A 176 -7.70 5.86 -8.91
CA LEU A 176 -6.81 5.70 -10.06
C LEU A 176 -6.95 6.83 -11.08
N SER A 177 -8.10 7.50 -11.16
CA SER A 177 -8.26 8.70 -12.01
C SER A 177 -7.43 9.90 -11.54
N ARG A 178 -6.82 9.82 -10.35
CA ARG A 178 -5.89 10.84 -9.83
C ARG A 178 -4.42 10.52 -10.15
N ALA A 179 -4.14 9.37 -10.76
CA ALA A 179 -2.79 9.01 -11.17
C ALA A 179 -2.29 9.95 -12.28
N GLN A 180 -1.01 10.28 -12.23
CA GLN A 180 -0.33 11.13 -13.22
C GLN A 180 0.56 10.26 -14.12
N PRO A 181 0.64 10.53 -15.43
CA PRO A 181 1.56 9.80 -16.32
C PRO A 181 3.02 9.93 -15.87
N GLY A 182 3.75 8.82 -15.86
CA GLY A 182 5.15 8.74 -15.47
C GLY A 182 5.44 9.16 -14.03
N ILE A 183 6.70 9.54 -13.79
CA ILE A 183 7.16 10.12 -12.52
C ILE A 183 7.18 11.65 -12.69
N PRO A 184 6.59 12.44 -11.77
CA PRO A 184 6.59 13.89 -11.87
C PRO A 184 8.03 14.42 -11.88
N ALA A 185 8.36 15.29 -12.85
CA ALA A 185 9.74 15.79 -13.04
C ALA A 185 10.35 16.43 -11.77
N LYS A 186 9.53 17.11 -10.96
CA LYS A 186 9.94 17.71 -9.68
C LYS A 186 10.42 16.70 -8.62
N LEU A 187 10.19 15.41 -8.84
CA LEU A 187 10.57 14.31 -7.95
C LEU A 187 11.73 13.48 -8.50
N VAL A 188 12.14 13.74 -9.74
CA VAL A 188 13.34 13.13 -10.32
C VAL A 188 14.50 14.09 -10.03
N PRO A 189 15.57 13.65 -9.35
CA PRO A 189 16.77 14.46 -9.22
C PRO A 189 17.25 14.85 -10.62
N GLU A 190 17.59 16.11 -10.86
CA GLU A 190 18.21 16.49 -12.14
C GLU A 190 19.48 15.64 -12.34
N PRO A 191 19.71 15.10 -13.54
CA PRO A 191 20.97 14.43 -13.83
C PRO A 191 22.11 15.44 -13.67
N ALA A 192 23.08 15.09 -12.84
CA ALA A 192 24.32 15.85 -12.65
C ALA A 192 25.17 15.87 -13.92
#